data_AF-A0A9E0QS73-F1
#
_entry.id   AF-A0A9E0QS73-F1
#
_cell.length_a   1.000
_cell.length_b   1.000
_cell.length_c   1.000
_cell.angle_alpha   90.00
_cell.angle_beta   90.00
_cell.angle_gamma   90.00
#
_symmetry.space_group_name_H-M   'P 1'
#
loop_
_entity.id
_entity.type
_entity.pdbx_description
1 polymer ?
#
loop_
_entity_poly.entity_id
_entity_poly.type
_entity_poly.pdbx_seq_one_letter_code
_entity_poly.pdbx_strand_id
1 'polypeptide(L)'
;MNEWTLTKTRLFEGVWEGVLTRAGEAEAAPEIEVTHQQAPVAGVEVTAKPEEKLWVVRVPVPVEKIADGVQTFVIRDRRSGEVLDSFALLAGDVLSYDIRAEMALLREELDLLKRAFRRHCLDTM
;
A
#
# COMPACT_ATOMS: atom_id res chain seq x y z
N MET A 1 2.83 -0.93 17.92
CA MET A 1 3.88 -0.37 17.04
C MET A 1 4.22 -1.48 16.08
N ASN A 2 4.03 -1.30 14.77
CA ASN A 2 4.24 -2.37 13.80
C ASN A 2 5.67 -2.89 13.91
N GLU A 3 5.83 -4.16 14.25
CA GLU A 3 7.14 -4.78 14.31
C GLU A 3 7.74 -4.95 12.92
N TRP A 4 6.89 -5.03 11.89
CA TRP A 4 7.27 -5.20 10.50
C TRP A 4 7.31 -3.87 9.74
N THR A 5 8.34 -3.70 8.92
CA THR A 5 8.46 -2.59 7.96
C THR A 5 8.70 -3.15 6.57
N LEU A 6 7.71 -2.99 5.69
CA LEU A 6 7.83 -3.35 4.28
C LEU A 6 8.12 -2.09 3.48
N THR A 7 9.25 -2.08 2.76
CA THR A 7 9.69 -0.96 1.91
C THR A 7 9.75 -1.39 0.47
N LYS A 8 8.96 -0.76 -0.40
CA LYS A 8 9.05 -0.97 -1.85
C LYS A 8 10.45 -0.61 -2.37
N THR A 9 11.02 -1.48 -3.20
CA THR A 9 12.27 -1.20 -3.92
C THR A 9 12.00 -0.80 -5.37
N ARG A 10 11.19 -1.57 -6.10
CA ARG A 10 10.81 -1.26 -7.50
C ARG A 10 9.57 -2.01 -7.95
N LEU A 11 9.10 -1.68 -9.15
CA LEU A 11 8.15 -2.45 -9.94
C LEU A 11 8.76 -2.57 -11.34
N PHE A 12 9.15 -3.78 -11.74
CA PHE A 12 9.88 -4.01 -12.99
C PHE A 12 9.41 -5.32 -13.63
N GLU A 13 9.20 -5.32 -14.95
CA GLU A 13 8.73 -6.50 -15.72
C GLU A 13 7.49 -7.18 -15.12
N GLY A 14 6.54 -6.37 -14.62
CA GLY A 14 5.31 -6.88 -13.99
C GLY A 14 5.52 -7.48 -12.60
N VAL A 15 6.69 -7.33 -11.98
CA VAL A 15 6.95 -7.81 -10.62
C VAL A 15 7.21 -6.63 -9.69
N TRP A 16 6.36 -6.51 -8.68
CA TRP A 16 6.60 -5.60 -7.56
C TRP A 16 7.61 -6.24 -6.61
N GLU A 17 8.59 -5.46 -6.17
CA GLU A 17 9.62 -5.91 -5.25
C GLU A 17 9.70 -4.98 -4.04
N GLY A 18 9.93 -5.59 -2.87
CA GLY A 18 10.09 -4.89 -1.61
C GLY A 18 11.01 -5.64 -0.66
N VAL A 19 11.52 -4.90 0.31
CA VAL A 19 12.33 -5.41 1.42
C VAL A 19 11.51 -5.32 2.69
N LEU A 20 11.37 -6.46 3.36
CA LEU A 20 10.71 -6.58 4.64
C LEU A 20 11.76 -6.70 5.74
N THR A 21 11.63 -5.87 6.77
CA THR A 21 12.46 -5.92 7.98
C THR A 21 11.57 -6.02 9.21
N ARG A 22 12.10 -6.54 10.31
CA ARG A 22 11.43 -6.56 11.61
C ARG A 22 12.30 -5.89 12.67
N ALA A 23 11.68 -5.14 13.57
CA ALA A 23 12.34 -4.74 14.80
C ALA A 23 12.47 -5.94 15.75
N GLY A 24 13.69 -6.23 16.22
CA GLY A 24 13.99 -7.36 17.12
C GLY A 24 14.50 -8.63 16.40
N GLU A 25 14.81 -9.67 17.18
CA GLU A 25 15.20 -10.98 16.63
C GLU A 25 13.95 -11.76 16.19
N ALA A 26 13.87 -12.10 14.91
CA ALA A 26 12.76 -12.88 14.38
C ALA A 26 13.15 -14.36 14.26
N GLU A 27 12.38 -15.24 14.90
CA GLU A 27 12.57 -16.69 14.84
C GLU A 27 12.04 -17.32 13.54
N ALA A 28 11.12 -16.65 12.85
CA ALA A 28 10.48 -17.15 11.63
C ALA A 28 10.16 -16.04 10.63
N ALA A 29 10.27 -16.37 9.35
CA ALA A 29 9.82 -15.53 8.25
C ALA A 29 8.29 -15.32 8.33
N PRO A 30 7.77 -14.13 7.99
CA PRO A 30 6.34 -13.90 7.92
C PRO A 30 5.75 -14.65 6.72
N GLU A 31 4.51 -15.12 6.87
CA GLU A 31 3.79 -15.75 5.78
C GLU A 31 3.06 -14.66 5.00
N ILE A 32 3.61 -14.26 3.85
CA ILE A 32 3.06 -13.13 3.09
C ILE A 32 1.92 -13.62 2.21
N GLU A 33 0.77 -12.97 2.34
CA GLU A 33 -0.36 -13.09 1.42
C GLU A 33 -0.58 -11.76 0.70
N VAL A 34 -0.84 -11.82 -0.61
CA VAL A 34 -1.23 -10.66 -1.40
C VAL A 34 -2.61 -10.88 -1.97
N THR A 35 -3.45 -9.85 -1.88
CA THR A 35 -4.81 -9.88 -2.43
C THR A 35 -5.06 -8.70 -3.37
N HIS A 36 -5.78 -8.94 -4.46
CA HIS A 36 -6.40 -7.93 -5.32
C HIS A 36 -7.92 -8.12 -5.26
N GLN A 37 -8.65 -7.09 -4.85
CA GLN A 37 -10.11 -7.17 -4.65
C GLN A 37 -10.54 -8.39 -3.79
N GLN A 38 -9.81 -8.65 -2.69
CA GLN A 38 -9.99 -9.81 -1.80
C GLN A 38 -9.68 -11.18 -2.42
N ALA A 39 -9.32 -11.26 -3.70
CA ALA A 39 -8.86 -12.50 -4.33
C ALA A 39 -7.34 -12.65 -4.14
N PRO A 40 -6.84 -13.84 -3.75
CA PRO A 40 -5.41 -14.06 -3.58
C PRO A 40 -4.66 -13.96 -4.90
N VAL A 41 -3.47 -13.38 -4.85
CA VAL A 41 -2.51 -13.33 -5.97
C VAL A 41 -1.55 -14.51 -5.82
N ALA A 42 -1.45 -15.31 -6.87
CA ALA A 42 -0.54 -16.44 -6.91
C ALA A 42 0.91 -16.00 -7.21
N GLY A 43 1.88 -16.85 -6.87
CA GLY A 43 3.29 -16.63 -7.23
C GLY A 43 4.03 -15.59 -6.38
N VAL A 44 3.48 -15.22 -5.22
CA VAL A 44 4.19 -14.38 -4.24
C VAL A 44 5.39 -15.16 -3.70
N GLU A 45 6.58 -14.57 -3.78
CA GLU A 45 7.83 -15.15 -3.30
C GLU A 45 8.39 -14.35 -2.14
N VAL A 46 8.87 -15.05 -1.10
CA VAL A 46 9.55 -14.46 0.04
C VAL A 46 10.89 -15.16 0.21
N THR A 47 11.98 -14.44 -0.02
CA THR A 47 13.35 -14.97 0.08
C THR A 47 14.07 -14.35 1.27
N ALA A 48 14.49 -15.18 2.24
CA ALA A 48 15.29 -14.71 3.37
C ALA A 48 16.71 -14.32 2.93
N LYS A 49 17.22 -13.23 3.50
CA LYS A 49 18.62 -12.78 3.42
C LYS A 49 19.18 -12.64 4.84
N PRO A 50 19.61 -13.76 5.46
CA PRO A 50 20.05 -13.75 6.86
C PRO A 50 21.21 -12.78 7.14
N GLU A 51 22.16 -12.71 6.21
CA GLU A 51 23.34 -11.82 6.27
C GLU A 51 22.95 -10.34 6.43
N GLU A 52 21.83 -9.95 5.83
CA GLU A 52 21.30 -8.58 5.79
C GLU A 52 20.13 -8.37 6.76
N LYS A 53 19.75 -9.41 7.52
CA LYS A 53 18.61 -9.43 8.46
C LYS A 53 17.30 -8.94 7.84
N LEU A 54 17.05 -9.34 6.60
CA LEU A 54 15.85 -8.93 5.85
C LEU A 54 15.27 -10.07 5.01
N TRP A 55 14.06 -9.83 4.50
CA TRP A 55 13.43 -10.67 3.48
C TRP A 55 13.15 -9.87 2.23
N VAL A 56 13.42 -10.46 1.07
CA VAL A 56 13.03 -9.92 -0.23
C VAL A 56 11.66 -10.49 -0.58
N VAL A 57 10.69 -9.61 -0.80
CA VAL A 57 9.32 -9.94 -1.20
C VAL A 57 9.16 -9.61 -2.68
N ARG A 58 8.70 -10.57 -3.47
CA ARG A 58 8.38 -10.40 -4.89
C ARG A 58 6.93 -10.77 -5.12
N VAL A 59 6.19 -9.87 -5.77
CA VAL A 59 4.76 -10.01 -6.03
C VAL A 59 4.55 -9.85 -7.54
N PRO A 60 4.26 -10.93 -8.28
CA PRO A 60 3.92 -10.82 -9.69
C PRO A 60 2.54 -10.17 -9.82
N VAL A 61 2.44 -9.20 -10.73
CA VAL A 61 1.17 -8.58 -11.13
C VAL A 61 0.54 -9.49 -12.18
N PRO A 62 -0.59 -10.16 -11.89
CA PRO A 62 -1.23 -11.02 -12.87
C PRO A 62 -1.78 -10.18 -14.03
N VAL A 63 -1.56 -10.64 -15.26
CA VAL A 63 -1.94 -9.89 -16.48
C VAL A 63 -3.45 -9.69 -16.54
N GLU A 64 -4.22 -10.67 -16.08
CA GLU A 64 -5.69 -10.62 -15.98
C GLU A 64 -6.21 -9.60 -14.95
N LYS A 65 -5.34 -9.06 -14.09
CA LYS A 65 -5.68 -8.00 -13.12
C LYS A 65 -5.26 -6.61 -13.61
N ILE A 66 -4.65 -6.49 -14.78
CA ILE A 66 -4.32 -5.22 -15.41
C ILE A 66 -5.57 -4.71 -16.13
N ALA A 67 -6.10 -3.58 -15.65
CA ALA A 67 -7.29 -2.95 -16.19
C ALA A 67 -7.23 -1.43 -15.98
N ASP A 68 -8.02 -0.68 -16.76
CA ASP A 68 -8.14 0.76 -16.64
C ASP A 68 -8.48 1.20 -15.21
N GLY A 69 -7.96 2.36 -14.81
CA GLY A 69 -8.12 2.93 -13.48
C GLY A 69 -7.02 2.49 -12.50
N VAL A 70 -7.39 2.39 -11.23
CA VAL A 70 -6.48 2.07 -10.12
C VAL A 70 -6.75 0.66 -9.64
N GLN A 71 -5.73 -0.20 -9.71
CA GLN A 71 -5.77 -1.57 -9.22
C GLN A 71 -4.91 -1.69 -7.96
N THR A 72 -5.55 -1.91 -6.81
CA THR A 72 -4.86 -1.97 -5.51
C THR A 72 -4.58 -3.40 -5.09
N PHE A 73 -3.33 -3.65 -4.73
CA PHE A 73 -2.82 -4.90 -4.19
C PHE A 73 -2.48 -4.67 -2.72
N VAL A 74 -3.04 -5.50 -1.84
CA VAL A 74 -2.82 -5.43 -0.39
C VAL A 74 -1.91 -6.56 0.03
N ILE A 75 -0.81 -6.23 0.69
CA ILE A 75 0.19 -7.17 1.21
C ILE A 75 -0.03 -7.29 2.72
N ARG A 76 -0.25 -8.51 3.19
CA ARG A 76 -0.52 -8.79 4.61
C ARG A 76 0.33 -9.94 5.12
N ASP A 77 0.57 -9.95 6.44
CA ASP A 77 0.98 -11.17 7.13
C ASP A 77 -0.25 -12.06 7.31
N ARG A 78 -0.23 -13.24 6.70
CA ARG A 78 -1.33 -14.21 6.71
C ARG A 78 -1.63 -14.74 8.10
N ARG A 79 -0.62 -14.82 8.98
CA ARG A 79 -0.79 -15.37 10.33
C ARG A 79 -1.56 -14.43 11.24
N SER A 80 -1.24 -13.14 11.17
CA SER A 80 -1.84 -12.10 12.01
C SER A 80 -3.03 -11.40 11.35
N GLY A 81 -3.13 -11.46 10.01
CA GLY A 81 -4.04 -10.66 9.21
C GLY A 81 -3.62 -9.19 9.07
N GLU A 82 -2.47 -8.81 9.64
CA GLU A 82 -1.96 -7.45 9.65
C GLU A 82 -1.58 -7.00 8.24
N VAL A 83 -2.07 -5.82 7.83
CA VAL A 83 -1.67 -5.20 6.56
C VAL A 83 -0.27 -4.61 6.75
N LEU A 84 0.67 -5.09 5.95
CA LEU A 84 2.07 -4.65 5.98
C LEU A 84 2.30 -3.47 5.03
N ASP A 85 1.72 -3.54 3.84
CA ASP A 85 1.77 -2.47 2.83
C ASP A 85 0.68 -2.68 1.76
N SER A 86 0.55 -1.72 0.85
CA SER A 86 -0.24 -1.87 -0.36
C SER A 86 0.41 -1.11 -1.52
N PHE A 87 0.20 -1.58 -2.74
CA PHE A 87 0.62 -0.84 -3.92
C PHE A 87 -0.50 -0.76 -4.95
N ALA A 88 -0.44 0.28 -5.77
CA ALA A 88 -1.39 0.52 -6.84
C ALA A 88 -0.71 0.37 -8.21
N LEU A 89 -1.42 -0.27 -9.15
CA LEU A 89 -1.14 -0.20 -10.57
C LEU A 89 -2.15 0.75 -11.21
N LEU A 90 -1.64 1.76 -11.92
CA LEU A 90 -2.42 2.78 -12.60
C LEU A 90 -2.30 2.54 -14.10
N ALA A 91 -3.42 2.32 -14.80
CA ALA A 91 -3.46 2.06 -16.25
C ALA A 91 -4.66 2.76 -16.90
N GLY A 92 -4.61 2.92 -18.23
CA GLY A 92 -5.65 3.58 -19.03
C GLY A 92 -5.35 5.05 -19.38
N ASP A 93 -6.22 5.63 -20.22
CA ASP A 93 -6.07 6.98 -20.72
C ASP A 93 -6.43 8.02 -19.64
N VAL A 94 -5.40 8.70 -19.12
CA VAL A 94 -5.48 9.95 -18.36
C VAL A 94 -6.10 9.83 -16.94
N LEU A 95 -5.36 9.22 -16.01
CA LEU A 95 -5.60 9.36 -14.56
C LEU A 95 -5.25 10.77 -14.00
N SER A 96 -5.04 11.80 -14.83
CA SER A 96 -4.31 13.01 -14.41
C SER A 96 -5.10 14.31 -14.29
N TYR A 97 -6.19 14.54 -15.03
CA TYR A 97 -6.88 15.84 -14.97
C TYR A 97 -8.09 15.84 -14.04
N ASP A 98 -8.92 14.80 -14.07
CA ASP A 98 -10.19 14.81 -13.33
C ASP A 98 -9.97 14.63 -11.81
N ILE A 99 -9.19 13.62 -11.41
CA ILE A 99 -8.98 13.32 -9.98
C ILE A 99 -8.21 14.45 -9.26
N ARG A 100 -7.26 15.13 -9.91
CA ARG A 100 -6.53 16.24 -9.28
C ARG A 100 -7.42 17.49 -9.11
N ALA A 101 -8.32 17.74 -10.07
CA ALA A 101 -9.30 18.81 -9.97
C ALA A 101 -10.32 18.51 -8.85
N GLU A 102 -10.87 17.29 -8.81
CA GLU A 102 -11.78 16.85 -7.76
C GLU A 102 -11.12 16.86 -6.37
N MET A 103 -9.86 16.42 -6.25
CA MET A 103 -9.11 16.50 -4.99
C MET A 103 -8.81 17.95 -4.55
N ALA A 104 -8.63 18.88 -5.49
CA ALA A 104 -8.47 20.29 -5.17
C ALA A 104 -9.79 20.89 -4.64
N LEU A 105 -10.91 20.56 -5.28
CA LEU A 105 -12.24 20.96 -4.84
C LEU A 105 -12.56 20.41 -3.44
N LEU A 106 -12.28 19.13 -3.18
CA LEU A 106 -12.48 18.54 -1.84
C LEU A 106 -11.62 19.19 -0.75
N ARG A 107 -10.41 19.68 -1.08
CA ARG A 107 -9.56 20.41 -0.12
C ARG A 107 -10.12 21.78 0.22
N GLU A 108 -10.66 22.49 -0.77
CA GLU A 108 -11.32 23.78 -0.56
C GLU A 108 -12.54 23.61 0.36
N GLU A 109 -13.38 22.60 0.11
CA GLU A 109 -14.53 22.29 0.98
C GLU A 109 -14.09 21.95 2.41
N LEU A 110 -13.00 21.19 2.58
CA LEU A 110 -12.46 20.87 3.90
C LEU A 110 -11.92 22.12 4.62
N ASP A 111 -11.33 23.06 3.89
CA ASP A 111 -10.79 24.29 4.47
C ASP A 111 -11.89 25.26 4.89
N LEU A 112 -13.01 25.31 4.16
CA LEU A 112 -14.22 26.01 4.60
C LEU A 112 -14.74 25.41 5.91
N LEU A 113 -14.81 24.08 6.01
CA LEU A 113 -15.23 23.39 7.23
C LEU A 113 -14.28 23.67 8.41
N LYS A 114 -12.96 23.62 8.18
CA LYS A 114 -11.96 23.95 9.22
C LYS A 114 -12.09 25.38 9.71
N ARG A 115 -12.35 26.35 8.82
CA ARG A 115 -12.55 27.76 9.19
C ARG A 115 -13.81 27.96 10.01
N ALA A 116 -14.90 27.31 9.64
CA ALA A 116 -16.15 27.34 10.42
C ALA A 116 -15.96 26.71 11.80
N PHE A 117 -15.27 25.56 11.87
CA PHE A 117 -15.00 24.87 13.13
C PHE A 117 -14.08 25.68 14.05
N ARG A 118 -12.99 26.25 13.53
CA ARG A 118 -12.10 27.13 14.30
C ARG A 118 -12.84 28.33 14.87
N ARG A 119 -13.74 28.93 14.09
CA ARG A 119 -14.58 30.05 14.54
C ARG A 119 -15.53 29.61 15.65
N HIS A 120 -16.21 28.48 15.47
CA HIS A 120 -17.08 27.92 16.51
C HIS A 120 -16.34 27.63 17.82
N CYS A 121 -15.12 27.08 17.76
CA CYS A 121 -14.31 26.85 18.95
C CYS A 121 -13.87 28.15 19.67
N LEU A 122 -13.70 29.25 18.92
CA LEU A 122 -13.37 30.56 19.49
C LEU A 122 -14.60 31.29 20.04
N ASP A 123 -15.76 31.09 19.42
CA ASP A 123 -17.03 31.70 19.85
C ASP A 123 -17.68 30.97 21.05
N THR A 124 -17.22 29.76 21.37
CA THR A 124 -17.75 28.91 22.46
C THR A 124 -16.82 28.89 23.70
N MET A 125 -15.79 29.75 23.76
CA MET A 125 -14.95 29.98 24.94
C MET A 125 -15.31 31.28 25.65
#